data_AF-A0A9W9NYK6-F1
#
_entry.id   AF-A0A9W9NYK6-F1
#
_cell.length_a   1.000
_cell.length_b   1.000
_cell.length_c   1.000
_cell.angle_alpha   90.00
_cell.angle_beta   90.00
_cell.angle_gamma   90.00
#
_symmetry.space_group_name_H-M   'P 1'
#
loop_
_entity.id
_entity.type
_entity.pdbx_description
1 polymer ?
#
loop_
_entity_poly.entity_id
_entity_poly.type
_entity_poly.pdbx_seq_one_letter_code
_entity_poly.pdbx_strand_id
1 'polypeptide(L)'
;MSYADAAAKGPKQTPEERSVPLATPVALSPLYTDFRSAAPRVGGVYKDESESTASLIDVDSPHVTAVDPNFLQQEVKTTTQAERLEREAAEAEQKAAAEESQKKSRKAKANGILANSGNPVYIGNAVLATLVGAGLGFGAYRKHVEGKLSWELVGLVSGAVGAFGAVDYFVSK
;
A
#
# COMPACT_ATOMS: atom_id res chain seq x y z
N MET A 1 -7.15 11.73 2.24
CA MET A 1 -8.13 10.63 2.37
C MET A 1 -7.76 9.56 1.36
N SER A 2 -7.47 8.33 1.79
CA SER A 2 -7.07 7.24 0.90
C SER A 2 -8.31 6.50 0.35
N TYR A 3 -8.25 6.03 -0.90
CA TYR A 3 -9.29 5.18 -1.49
C TYR A 3 -9.54 3.90 -0.67
N ALA A 4 -8.51 3.39 0.00
CA ALA A 4 -8.61 2.21 0.86
C ALA A 4 -9.52 2.45 2.08
N ASP A 5 -9.47 3.65 2.68
CA ASP A 5 -10.30 4.02 3.83
C ASP A 5 -11.78 4.20 3.47
N ALA A 6 -12.07 4.60 2.22
CA ALA A 6 -13.43 4.73 1.71
C ALA A 6 -14.06 3.34 1.44
N ALA A 7 -13.29 2.40 0.89
CA ALA A 7 -13.74 1.04 0.63
C ALA A 7 -13.97 0.23 1.92
N ALA A 8 -13.15 0.45 2.96
CA ALA A 8 -13.27 -0.24 4.24
C ALA A 8 -14.51 0.19 5.07
N LYS A 9 -15.18 1.30 4.69
CA LYS A 9 -16.38 1.82 5.35
C LYS A 9 -17.70 1.39 4.70
N GLY A 10 -17.66 0.46 3.74
CA GLY A 10 -18.86 -0.13 3.16
C GLY A 10 -19.71 -0.89 4.19
N PRO A 11 -21.01 -1.10 3.91
CA PRO A 11 -21.89 -1.89 4.78
C PRO A 11 -21.34 -3.31 4.98
N LYS A 12 -21.39 -3.80 6.22
CA LYS A 12 -20.97 -5.18 6.55
C LYS A 12 -21.97 -6.15 5.93
N GLN A 13 -21.47 -7.08 5.11
CA GLN A 13 -22.26 -8.13 4.47
C GLN A 13 -23.00 -8.96 5.54
N THR A 14 -24.29 -9.22 5.35
CA THR A 14 -25.11 -9.97 6.31
C THR A 14 -24.87 -11.48 6.16
N PRO A 15 -25.10 -12.30 7.20
CA PRO A 15 -24.90 -13.75 7.13
C PRO A 15 -25.81 -14.45 6.10
N GLU A 16 -26.95 -13.86 5.77
CA GLU A 16 -27.86 -14.34 4.71
C GLU A 16 -27.26 -14.16 3.31
N GLU A 17 -26.51 -13.09 3.05
CA GLU A 17 -25.78 -12.90 1.79
C GLU A 17 -24.55 -13.81 1.64
N ARG A 18 -24.02 -14.35 2.75
CA ARG A 18 -22.89 -15.30 2.74
C ARG A 18 -23.35 -16.72 2.42
N SER A 19 -24.64 -17.02 2.61
CA SER A 19 -25.22 -18.34 2.43
C SER A 19 -26.07 -18.37 1.17
N VAL A 20 -25.41 -18.36 0.01
CA VAL A 20 -26.07 -18.85 -1.21
C VAL A 20 -26.35 -20.34 -0.96
N PRO A 21 -27.61 -20.81 -0.96
CA PRO A 21 -27.88 -22.22 -0.78
C PRO A 21 -27.34 -22.98 -1.99
N LEU A 22 -26.28 -23.75 -1.75
CA LEU A 22 -25.78 -24.76 -2.67
C LEU A 22 -26.93 -25.75 -2.92
N ALA A 23 -27.54 -25.66 -4.10
CA ALA A 23 -28.68 -26.47 -4.51
C ALA A 23 -28.38 -27.96 -4.32
N THR A 24 -29.08 -28.60 -3.39
CA THR A 24 -29.16 -30.05 -3.23
C THR A 24 -30.07 -30.63 -4.32
N PRO A 25 -29.71 -31.75 -4.98
CA PRO A 25 -30.65 -32.46 -5.84
C PRO A 25 -31.39 -33.53 -5.02
N VAL A 26 -32.57 -33.19 -4.48
CA VAL A 26 -33.57 -34.19 -4.06
C VAL A 26 -34.85 -33.98 -4.86
N ALA A 27 -34.93 -34.76 -5.93
CA ALA A 27 -36.08 -35.37 -6.59
C ALA A 27 -37.53 -34.91 -6.26
N LEU A 28 -38.25 -34.60 -7.35
CA LEU A 28 -39.71 -34.63 -7.60
C LEU A 28 -40.60 -33.43 -7.17
N SER A 29 -40.85 -32.51 -8.12
CA SER A 29 -42.19 -32.02 -8.52
C SER A 29 -42.09 -31.13 -9.77
N PRO A 30 -42.91 -31.32 -10.84
CA PRO A 30 -42.77 -30.59 -12.11
C PRO A 30 -43.85 -29.53 -12.27
N LEU A 31 -43.60 -28.30 -11.84
CA LEU A 31 -44.33 -27.12 -12.31
C LEU A 31 -43.55 -25.88 -11.88
N TYR A 32 -42.99 -25.17 -12.85
CA TYR A 32 -42.28 -23.87 -12.83
C TYR A 32 -40.99 -23.94 -13.66
N THR A 33 -41.17 -24.08 -14.98
CA THR A 33 -40.26 -23.52 -15.96
C THR A 33 -40.52 -22.02 -16.04
N ASP A 34 -39.55 -21.18 -15.66
CA ASP A 34 -38.99 -20.15 -16.55
C ASP A 34 -38.00 -19.24 -15.84
N PHE A 35 -37.20 -18.53 -16.63
CA PHE A 35 -36.15 -17.56 -16.25
C PHE A 35 -34.79 -18.14 -15.86
N ARG A 36 -34.18 -18.86 -16.81
CA ARG A 36 -32.75 -18.68 -17.03
C ARG A 36 -32.55 -17.41 -17.85
N SER A 37 -32.08 -16.35 -17.23
CA SER A 37 -31.64 -15.10 -17.86
C SER A 37 -30.40 -15.35 -18.72
N ALA A 38 -30.59 -15.90 -19.92
CA ALA A 38 -29.55 -15.88 -20.94
C ALA A 38 -29.54 -14.50 -21.62
N ALA A 39 -28.37 -13.88 -21.76
CA ALA A 39 -28.24 -12.63 -22.50
C ALA A 39 -28.73 -12.82 -23.96
N PRO A 40 -29.32 -11.78 -24.59
CA PRO A 40 -29.71 -11.83 -26.00
C PRO A 40 -28.49 -12.16 -26.86
N ARG A 41 -28.65 -13.03 -27.87
CA ARG A 41 -27.56 -13.29 -28.82
C ARG A 41 -27.29 -12.01 -29.60
N VAL A 42 -26.07 -11.49 -29.50
CA VAL A 42 -25.61 -10.39 -30.35
C VAL A 42 -25.59 -10.86 -31.81
N GLY A 43 -26.21 -10.08 -32.71
CA GLY A 43 -26.25 -10.37 -34.14
C GLY A 43 -24.83 -10.44 -34.70
N GLY A 44 -24.57 -11.43 -35.57
CA GLY A 44 -23.25 -11.62 -36.18
C GLY A 44 -22.85 -10.43 -37.05
N VAL A 45 -21.55 -10.12 -37.07
CA VAL A 45 -20.98 -9.09 -37.94
C VAL A 45 -20.87 -9.66 -39.36
N TYR A 46 -21.51 -9.00 -40.33
CA TYR A 46 -21.30 -9.29 -41.75
C TYR A 46 -19.88 -8.85 -42.12
N LYS A 47 -19.03 -9.80 -42.53
CA LYS A 47 -17.71 -9.49 -43.10
C LYS A 47 -17.86 -9.48 -44.61
N ASP A 48 -18.10 -8.31 -45.18
CA ASP A 48 -17.84 -8.10 -46.60
C ASP A 48 -16.34 -7.81 -46.74
N GLU A 49 -15.61 -8.66 -47.46
CA GLU A 49 -14.18 -8.46 -47.80
C GLU A 49 -13.98 -7.33 -48.84
N SER A 50 -14.96 -6.44 -48.97
CA SER A 50 -14.94 -5.29 -49.90
C SER A 50 -14.36 -4.02 -49.26
N GLU A 51 -13.96 -4.05 -47.98
CA GLU A 51 -13.16 -2.98 -47.37
C GLU A 51 -11.71 -3.06 -47.86
N SER A 52 -11.51 -2.68 -49.12
CA SER A 52 -10.21 -2.45 -49.74
C SER A 52 -9.33 -1.60 -48.82
N THR A 53 -8.19 -2.15 -48.41
CA THR A 53 -7.07 -1.46 -47.76
C THR A 53 -6.40 -0.40 -48.66
N ALA A 54 -7.01 -0.08 -49.81
CA ALA A 54 -6.51 0.86 -50.81
C ALA A 54 -6.68 2.33 -50.41
N SER A 55 -7.36 2.64 -49.29
CA SER A 55 -7.33 3.96 -48.66
C SER A 55 -6.31 4.08 -47.53
N LEU A 56 -5.40 3.09 -47.38
CA LEU A 56 -4.18 3.23 -46.57
C LEU A 56 -3.14 4.06 -47.34
N ILE A 57 -3.59 5.22 -47.84
CA ILE A 57 -2.71 6.29 -48.28
C ILE A 57 -2.25 6.91 -46.97
N ASP A 58 -0.98 6.67 -46.65
CA ASP A 58 -0.29 7.28 -45.51
C ASP A 58 -0.61 8.78 -45.58
N VAL A 59 -1.43 9.25 -44.65
CA VAL A 59 -1.73 10.66 -44.53
C VAL A 59 -0.42 11.25 -44.05
N ASP A 60 0.41 11.71 -44.99
CA ASP A 60 1.57 12.56 -44.72
C ASP A 60 1.18 13.53 -43.60
N SER A 61 1.55 13.18 -42.37
CA SER A 61 1.40 14.06 -41.22
C SER A 61 2.79 14.43 -40.74
N PRO A 62 3.56 15.24 -41.50
CA PRO A 62 4.65 15.99 -40.93
C PRO A 62 4.08 17.21 -40.18
N HIS A 63 3.02 17.00 -39.40
CA HIS A 63 2.54 17.98 -38.43
C HIS A 63 2.16 17.29 -37.13
N VAL A 64 3.09 16.50 -36.60
CA VAL A 64 3.13 16.33 -35.15
C VAL A 64 3.57 17.70 -34.61
N THR A 65 2.63 18.44 -34.03
CA THR A 65 2.97 19.61 -33.23
C THR A 65 3.82 19.14 -32.06
N ALA A 66 5.13 19.16 -32.25
CA ALA A 66 6.06 18.89 -31.17
C ALA A 66 5.80 19.92 -30.07
N VAL A 67 5.60 19.43 -28.85
CA VAL A 67 5.46 20.29 -27.67
C VAL A 67 6.71 21.16 -27.59
N ASP A 68 6.53 22.47 -27.37
CA ASP A 68 7.66 23.41 -27.28
C ASP A 68 8.68 22.90 -26.26
N PRO A 69 9.99 22.88 -26.57
CA PRO A 69 11.02 22.40 -25.63
C PRO A 69 11.00 23.18 -24.30
N ASN A 70 10.45 24.38 -24.28
CA ASN A 70 10.31 25.22 -23.08
C ASN A 70 8.98 24.99 -22.33
N PHE A 71 8.18 23.98 -22.68
CA PHE A 71 6.88 23.71 -22.04
C PHE A 71 6.98 23.51 -20.51
N LEU A 72 8.08 22.91 -20.03
CA LEU A 72 8.34 22.74 -18.59
C LEU A 72 8.63 24.07 -17.86
N GLN A 73 9.01 25.11 -18.60
CA GLN A 73 9.37 26.43 -18.06
C GLN A 73 8.23 27.44 -18.20
N GLN A 74 7.14 27.07 -18.90
CA GLN A 74 6.01 27.95 -19.10
C GLN A 74 5.20 28.13 -17.81
N GLU A 75 4.74 29.36 -17.60
CA GLU A 75 3.90 29.72 -16.47
C GLU A 75 2.57 28.96 -16.52
N VAL A 76 2.15 28.42 -15.37
CA VAL A 76 0.93 27.64 -15.23
C VAL A 76 -0.28 28.56 -15.37
N LYS A 77 -0.95 28.50 -16.52
CA LYS A 77 -2.04 29.43 -16.88
C LYS A 77 -3.34 29.19 -16.12
N THR A 78 -3.49 28.05 -15.43
CA THR A 78 -4.73 27.69 -14.73
C THR A 78 -4.53 27.62 -13.22
N THR A 79 -5.51 28.14 -12.48
CA THR A 79 -5.49 28.18 -11.02
C THR A 79 -5.48 26.78 -10.39
N THR A 80 -6.11 25.79 -11.03
CA THR A 80 -6.18 24.39 -10.54
C THR A 80 -4.86 23.62 -10.69
N GLN A 81 -4.03 23.96 -11.68
CA GLN A 81 -2.70 23.38 -11.82
C GLN A 81 -1.70 24.06 -10.87
N ALA A 82 -1.84 25.38 -10.67
CA ALA A 82 -1.03 26.10 -9.69
C ALA A 82 -1.23 25.55 -8.27
N GLU A 83 -2.48 25.27 -7.87
CA GLU A 83 -2.80 24.67 -6.56
C GLU A 83 -2.17 23.27 -6.37
N ARG A 84 -2.09 22.45 -7.43
CA ARG A 84 -1.40 21.15 -7.38
C ARG A 84 0.09 21.30 -7.13
N LEU A 85 0.72 22.23 -7.83
CA LEU A 85 2.15 22.48 -7.72
C LEU A 85 2.52 23.01 -6.32
N GLU A 86 1.70 23.91 -5.77
CA GLU A 86 1.87 24.42 -4.40
C GLU A 86 1.74 23.30 -3.36
N ARG A 87 0.76 22.39 -3.53
CA ARG A 87 0.59 21.25 -2.64
C ARG A 87 1.76 20.27 -2.71
N GLU A 88 2.23 19.95 -3.91
CA GLU A 88 3.39 19.08 -4.11
C GLU A 88 4.67 19.70 -3.55
N ALA A 89 4.87 21.02 -3.72
CA ALA A 89 5.98 21.75 -3.12
C ALA A 89 5.90 21.74 -1.59
N ALA A 90 4.72 22.02 -1.01
CA ALA A 90 4.52 21.97 0.44
C ALA A 90 4.75 20.56 1.01
N GLU A 91 4.31 19.50 0.32
CA GLU A 91 4.59 18.12 0.71
C GLU A 91 6.08 17.76 0.58
N ALA A 92 6.76 18.26 -0.46
CA ALA A 92 8.20 18.06 -0.64
C ALA A 92 9.01 18.78 0.45
N GLU A 93 8.63 20.02 0.82
CA GLU A 93 9.23 20.77 1.92
C GLU A 93 8.99 20.09 3.27
N GLN A 94 7.77 19.61 3.53
CA GLN A 94 7.46 18.85 4.74
C GLN A 94 8.27 17.55 4.83
N LYS A 95 8.41 16.82 3.73
CA LYS A 95 9.26 15.61 3.68
C LYS A 95 10.73 15.96 3.89
N ALA A 96 11.24 17.02 3.26
CA ALA A 96 12.61 17.48 3.42
C ALA A 96 12.89 17.92 4.88
N ALA A 97 11.97 18.68 5.49
CA ALA A 97 12.07 19.10 6.89
C ALA A 97 11.97 17.91 7.87
N ALA A 98 11.10 16.94 7.59
CA ALA A 98 11.00 15.70 8.36
C ALA A 98 12.29 14.86 8.23
N GLU A 99 12.87 14.75 7.04
CA GLU A 99 14.14 14.07 6.86
C GLU A 99 15.30 14.80 7.53
N GLU A 100 15.35 16.14 7.47
CA GLU A 100 16.40 16.93 8.08
C GLU A 100 16.33 16.84 9.62
N SER A 101 15.13 16.92 10.20
CA SER A 101 14.93 16.72 11.64
C SER A 101 15.27 15.29 12.08
N GLN A 102 14.96 14.28 11.26
CA GLN A 102 15.41 12.90 11.48
C GLN A 102 16.94 12.79 11.40
N LYS A 103 17.59 13.42 10.42
CA LYS A 103 19.06 13.44 10.29
C LYS A 103 19.72 14.13 11.48
N LYS A 104 19.19 15.27 11.94
CA LYS A 104 19.66 16.00 13.12
C LYS A 104 19.50 15.17 14.39
N SER A 105 18.33 14.56 14.62
CA SER A 105 18.10 13.71 15.79
C SER A 105 18.96 12.44 15.77
N ARG A 106 19.18 11.81 14.61
CA ARG A 106 20.11 10.69 14.46
C ARG A 106 21.55 11.10 14.79
N LYS A 107 22.02 12.25 14.30
CA LYS A 107 23.35 12.79 14.61
C LYS A 107 23.50 13.12 16.10
N ALA A 108 22.50 13.76 16.70
CA ALA A 108 22.51 14.07 18.13
C ALA A 108 22.53 12.80 18.99
N LYS A 109 21.73 11.78 18.64
CA LYS A 109 21.77 10.48 19.30
C LYS A 109 23.12 9.78 19.13
N ALA A 110 23.69 9.79 17.93
CA ALA A 110 25.02 9.22 17.68
C ALA A 110 26.11 9.89 18.53
N ASN A 111 26.09 11.22 18.62
CA ASN A 111 27.02 11.97 19.48
C ASN A 111 26.80 11.66 20.97
N GLY A 112 25.55 11.48 21.41
CA GLY A 112 25.24 11.08 22.79
C GLY A 112 25.73 9.66 23.14
N ILE A 113 25.63 8.71 22.20
CA ILE A 113 26.17 7.35 22.35
C ILE A 113 27.70 7.38 22.46
N LEU A 114 28.36 8.16 21.60
CA LEU A 114 29.82 8.31 21.62
C LEU A 114 30.30 9.01 22.90
N ALA A 115 29.58 10.03 23.38
CA ALA A 115 29.92 10.74 24.61
C ALA A 115 29.83 9.86 25.87
N ASN A 116 28.96 8.84 25.88
CA ASN A 116 28.79 7.92 27.01
C ASN A 116 29.51 6.56 26.81
N SER A 117 30.32 6.43 25.76
CA SER A 117 31.01 5.18 25.41
C SER A 117 32.07 4.75 26.44
N GLY A 118 32.56 5.67 27.27
CA GLY A 118 33.51 5.39 28.36
C GLY A 118 32.87 4.85 29.65
N ASN A 119 31.53 4.77 29.74
CA ASN A 119 30.84 4.29 30.94
C ASN A 119 30.67 2.75 30.88
N PRO A 120 31.23 1.98 31.82
CA PRO A 120 31.15 0.51 31.80
C PRO A 120 29.72 -0.02 31.91
N VAL A 121 28.82 0.68 32.59
CA VAL A 121 27.39 0.31 32.69
C VAL A 121 26.72 0.41 31.32
N TYR A 122 27.07 1.45 30.55
CA TYR A 122 26.52 1.65 29.21
C TYR A 122 27.00 0.57 28.23
N ILE A 123 28.30 0.24 28.28
CA ILE A 123 28.89 -0.84 27.48
C ILE A 123 28.26 -2.19 27.85
N GLY A 124 28.08 -2.47 29.15
CA GLY A 124 27.44 -3.69 29.64
C GLY A 124 26.00 -3.82 29.13
N ASN A 125 25.19 -2.76 29.22
CA ASN A 125 23.83 -2.73 28.70
C ASN A 125 23.79 -2.89 27.17
N ALA A 126 24.74 -2.29 26.45
CA ALA A 126 24.86 -2.45 25.00
C ALA A 126 25.17 -3.91 24.62
N VAL A 127 26.13 -4.55 25.29
CA VAL A 127 26.44 -5.97 25.07
C VAL A 127 25.21 -6.85 25.36
N LEU A 128 24.54 -6.62 26.49
CA LEU A 128 23.33 -7.37 26.83
C LEU A 128 22.24 -7.20 25.77
N ALA A 129 21.97 -5.96 25.34
CA ALA A 129 21.00 -5.68 24.29
C ALA A 129 21.37 -6.34 22.95
N THR A 130 22.67 -6.38 22.59
CA THR A 130 23.12 -7.07 21.37
C THR A 130 22.92 -8.58 21.44
N LEU A 131 23.20 -9.21 22.59
CA LEU A 131 22.99 -10.64 22.77
C LEU A 131 21.50 -11.01 22.69
N VAL A 132 20.64 -10.23 23.35
CA VAL A 132 19.18 -10.41 23.28
C VAL A 132 18.69 -10.21 21.85
N GLY A 133 19.12 -9.14 21.18
CA GLY A 133 18.77 -8.85 19.79
C GLY A 133 19.22 -9.95 18.82
N ALA A 134 20.44 -10.44 18.95
CA ALA A 134 20.97 -11.53 18.13
C ALA A 134 20.21 -12.84 18.37
N GLY A 135 19.90 -13.18 19.62
CA GLY A 135 19.13 -14.38 19.96
C GLY A 135 17.71 -14.33 19.40
N LEU A 136 17.02 -13.20 19.55
CA LEU A 136 15.69 -13.00 18.99
C LEU A 136 15.70 -13.00 17.46
N GLY A 137 16.69 -12.34 16.85
CA GLY A 137 16.87 -12.31 15.39
C GLY A 137 17.15 -13.69 14.79
N PHE A 138 18.01 -14.48 15.42
CA PHE A 138 18.29 -15.86 15.00
C PHE A 138 17.06 -16.77 15.15
N GLY A 139 16.32 -16.65 16.25
CA GLY A 139 15.08 -17.38 16.47
C GLY A 139 13.99 -17.03 15.45
N ALA A 140 13.85 -15.75 15.11
CA ALA A 140 12.95 -15.28 14.06
C ALA A 140 13.37 -15.80 12.68
N TYR A 141 14.67 -15.72 12.34
CA TYR A 141 15.20 -16.25 11.08
C TYR A 141 14.91 -17.75 10.93
N ARG A 142 15.14 -18.54 11.97
CA ARG A 142 14.83 -19.98 11.94
C ARG A 142 13.34 -20.24 11.73
N LYS A 143 12.45 -19.51 12.42
CA LYS A 143 10.99 -19.61 12.24
C LYS A 143 10.54 -19.13 10.85
N HIS A 144 11.24 -18.16 10.27
CA HIS A 144 11.00 -17.68 8.91
C HIS A 144 11.36 -18.75 7.88
N VAL A 145 12.52 -19.38 8.00
CA VAL A 145 12.94 -20.50 7.13
C VAL A 145 11.98 -21.68 7.25
N GLU A 146 11.45 -21.96 8.44
CA GLU A 146 10.42 -22.99 8.67
C GLU A 146 9.01 -22.59 8.17
N GLY A 147 8.81 -21.36 7.65
CA GLY A 147 7.50 -20.89 7.18
C GLY A 147 6.47 -20.59 8.29
N LYS A 148 6.89 -20.61 9.56
CA LYS A 148 6.01 -20.45 10.74
C LYS A 148 6.02 -19.02 11.31
N LEU A 149 6.62 -18.07 10.61
CA LEU A 149 6.65 -16.68 11.05
C LEU A 149 5.29 -16.03 10.76
N SER A 150 4.41 -16.00 11.76
CA SER A 150 3.08 -15.41 11.64
C SER A 150 3.08 -13.93 12.05
N TRP A 151 2.25 -13.13 11.37
CA TRP A 151 1.96 -11.75 11.77
C TRP A 151 1.32 -11.67 13.16
N GLU A 152 0.61 -12.72 13.58
CA GLU A 152 0.08 -12.85 14.94
C GLU A 152 1.21 -12.96 15.97
N LEU A 153 2.26 -13.73 15.69
CA LEU A 153 3.42 -13.83 16.58
C LEU A 153 4.18 -12.50 16.65
N VAL A 154 4.36 -11.83 15.50
CA VAL A 154 4.96 -10.49 15.46
C VAL A 154 4.12 -9.50 16.26
N GLY A 155 2.79 -9.54 16.10
CA GLY A 155 1.84 -8.70 16.83
C GLY A 155 1.80 -8.99 18.33
N LEU A 156 1.93 -10.25 18.74
CA LEU A 156 1.98 -10.63 20.15
C LEU A 156 3.27 -10.17 20.82
N VAL A 157 4.42 -10.35 20.15
CA VAL A 157 5.72 -9.90 20.68
C VAL A 157 5.77 -8.37 20.72
N SER A 158 5.34 -7.68 19.67
CA SER A 158 5.30 -6.21 19.67
C SER A 158 4.30 -5.67 20.69
N GLY A 159 3.15 -6.33 20.86
CA GLY A 159 2.15 -6.01 21.87
C GLY A 159 2.68 -6.19 23.30
N ALA A 160 3.38 -7.29 23.59
CA ALA A 160 3.98 -7.54 24.89
C ALA A 160 5.07 -6.50 25.23
N VAL A 161 5.93 -6.16 24.28
CA VAL A 161 6.95 -5.10 24.45
C VAL A 161 6.28 -3.73 24.67
N GLY A 162 5.24 -3.41 23.89
CA GLY A 162 4.48 -2.18 24.05
C GLY A 162 3.79 -2.08 25.42
N ALA A 163 3.18 -3.18 25.89
CA ALA A 163 2.55 -3.24 27.21
C ALA A 163 3.58 -3.08 28.34
N PHE A 164 4.74 -3.73 28.24
CA PHE A 164 5.82 -3.57 29.21
C PHE A 164 6.31 -2.11 29.29
N GLY A 165 6.52 -1.46 28.14
CA GLY A 165 6.91 -0.06 28.09
C GLY A 165 5.84 0.89 28.65
N ALA A 166 4.55 0.60 28.41
CA ALA A 166 3.47 1.38 29.01
C ALA A 166 3.45 1.25 30.54
N VAL A 167 3.55 0.02 31.06
CA VAL A 167 3.63 -0.22 32.52
C VAL A 167 4.82 0.49 33.13
N ASP A 168 6.01 0.36 32.54
CA ASP A 168 7.23 1.03 33.00
C ASP A 168 7.08 2.56 33.01
N TYR A 169 6.46 3.13 31.99
CA TYR A 169 6.17 4.58 31.92
C TYR A 169 5.22 5.04 33.03
N PHE A 170 4.17 4.28 33.31
CA PHE A 170 3.20 4.65 34.35
C PHE A 170 3.72 4.41 35.77
N VAL A 171 4.63 3.46 35.97
CA VAL A 171 5.27 3.21 37.27
C VAL A 171 6.42 4.18 37.56
N SER A 172 7.10 4.66 36.51
CA SER A 172 8.23 5.60 36.62
C SER A 172 7.80 7.08 36.63
N LYS A 173 6.50 7.37 36.69
CA LYS A 173 5.92 8.72 36.75
C LYS A 173 5.45 9.04 38.16
#